data_AF-A0A1I7VIJ1-F1
#
_entry.id   AF-A0A1I7VIJ1-F1
#
_cell.length_a   1.000
_cell.length_b   1.000
_cell.length_c   1.000
_cell.angle_alpha   90.00
_cell.angle_beta   90.00
_cell.angle_gamma   90.00
#
_symmetry.space_group_name_H-M   'P 1'
#
loop_
_entity.id
_entity.type
_entity.pdbx_description
1 polymer ?
#
loop_
_entity_poly.entity_id
_entity_poly.type
_entity_poly.pdbx_seq_one_letter_code
_entity_poly.pdbx_strand_id
1 'polypeptide(L)'
;MFIFLTVFSLCLNWSIIIDLLLDIIVPQRRSIANSWQILISHLFGDASGPYIVGSVSDWIRGSDNSPAACFQALIKAFYIPNIALIISVLLFIGAATSFVHDRNKFLQQIDLMDSELDEVEIIFAQKLASGEPITRRRAFRTLRDWIRTESAKQEFDDKAMLHLTKGLHYVMWMQDKMLWQEQLADNIASLINLFGKEEESVLYIKCMLITISNEWSRIDRWRMDKFLMLIRRLVRALFMRLHSKDWKRAITDMYINAFKDCVISSDKSFSEGLKFHFASIYLDELDGAGGLRPDQVTELLKPYAELLADGTVSNYLFDSVIQEIFLSILHQYAEEKVEKNETNEPTAESASDQGIKFDYAEISKLLLDVGKKPDVKSARRKRLYAVSKKFKAAENGQVPFVMVTKAQTRLKAKVPKSEIISAVSRLMNEVAEDRLMKKQAKLVSKTRTPLRETSQSGKVVKSKKTKKVARKVQQRSVMIRKKRKSIKK
;
A
#
# COMPACT_ATOMS: atom_id res chain seq x y z
N MET A 1 -16.57 29.61 -40.35
CA MET A 1 -15.23 29.12 -40.71
C MET A 1 -14.14 29.72 -39.83
N PHE A 2 -13.98 31.05 -39.76
CA PHE A 2 -12.95 31.70 -38.93
C PHE A 2 -13.03 31.39 -37.44
N ILE A 3 -14.22 31.44 -36.83
CA ILE A 3 -14.41 31.10 -35.40
C ILE A 3 -13.97 29.66 -35.11
N PHE A 4 -14.28 28.72 -36.01
CA PHE A 4 -13.87 27.32 -35.88
C PHE A 4 -12.34 27.18 -35.91
N LEU A 5 -11.66 27.83 -36.86
CA LEU A 5 -10.20 27.81 -36.94
C LEU A 5 -9.56 28.44 -35.70
N THR A 6 -10.11 29.55 -35.18
CA THR A 6 -9.61 30.19 -33.97
C THR A 6 -9.73 29.28 -32.75
N VAL A 7 -10.91 28.67 -32.53
CA VAL A 7 -11.14 27.75 -31.41
C VAL A 7 -10.27 26.49 -31.53
N PHE A 8 -10.14 25.95 -32.74
CA PHE A 8 -9.28 24.78 -32.98
C PHE A 8 -7.80 25.08 -32.67
N SER A 9 -7.27 26.21 -33.16
CA SER A 9 -5.89 26.62 -32.86
C SER A 9 -5.65 26.90 -31.37
N LEU A 10 -6.64 27.45 -30.65
CA LEU A 10 -6.58 27.63 -29.20
C LEU A 10 -6.47 26.29 -28.47
N CYS A 11 -7.20 25.26 -28.90
CA CYS A 11 -7.12 23.93 -28.31
C CYS A 11 -5.77 23.23 -28.53
N LEU A 12 -5.10 23.46 -29.67
CA LEU A 12 -3.78 22.87 -29.96
C LEU A 12 -2.67 23.42 -29.06
N ASN A 13 -2.72 24.72 -28.74
CA ASN A 13 -1.72 25.35 -27.87
C ASN A 13 -1.63 24.69 -26.50
N TRP A 14 -2.75 24.19 -25.97
CA TRP A 14 -2.77 23.53 -24.67
C TRP A 14 -1.93 22.24 -24.65
N SER A 15 -2.03 21.42 -25.71
CA SER A 15 -1.22 20.21 -25.84
C SER A 15 0.27 20.52 -25.98
N ILE A 16 0.60 21.54 -26.79
CA ILE A 16 2.00 21.93 -27.07
C ILE A 16 2.69 22.43 -25.80
N ILE A 17 2.00 23.22 -24.98
CA ILE A 17 2.58 23.76 -23.72
C ILE A 17 2.88 22.63 -22.73
N ILE A 18 2.02 21.62 -22.65
CA ILE A 18 2.25 20.46 -21.77
C ILE A 18 3.47 19.66 -22.25
N ASP A 19 3.58 19.38 -23.54
CA ASP A 19 4.75 18.67 -24.09
C ASP A 19 6.05 19.47 -23.85
N LEU A 20 6.03 20.78 -24.10
CA LEU A 20 7.16 21.67 -23.85
C LEU A 20 7.64 21.60 -22.38
N LEU A 21 6.70 21.55 -21.44
CA LEU A 21 7.00 21.47 -20.02
C LEU A 21 7.56 20.10 -19.62
N LEU A 22 7.08 19.01 -20.23
CA LEU A 22 7.60 17.67 -19.99
C LEU A 22 9.03 17.48 -20.52
N ASP A 23 9.39 18.20 -21.58
CA ASP A 23 10.71 18.18 -22.23
C ASP A 23 11.81 18.96 -21.48
N ILE A 24 11.44 19.79 -20.50
CA ILE A 24 12.40 20.57 -19.69
C ILE A 24 12.45 20.07 -18.24
N ILE A 25 11.38 19.48 -17.73
CA ILE A 25 11.25 19.21 -16.29
C ILE A 25 11.49 17.74 -15.96
N VAL A 26 12.41 17.51 -15.02
CA VAL A 26 12.74 16.20 -14.45
C VAL A 26 11.50 15.50 -13.88
N PRO A 27 11.30 14.18 -14.12
CA PRO A 27 10.10 13.44 -13.73
C PRO A 27 9.61 13.67 -12.29
N GLN A 28 10.53 13.74 -11.33
CA GLN A 28 10.22 13.95 -9.90
C GLN A 28 9.53 15.29 -9.60
N ARG A 29 9.69 16.30 -10.46
CA ARG A 29 9.16 17.66 -10.25
C ARG A 29 7.97 17.99 -11.16
N ARG A 30 7.63 17.11 -12.11
CA ARG A 30 6.56 17.35 -13.11
C ARG A 30 5.20 17.62 -12.49
N SER A 31 4.84 16.91 -11.42
CA SER A 31 3.56 17.12 -10.74
C SER A 31 3.45 18.53 -10.14
N ILE A 32 4.53 19.05 -9.56
CA ILE A 32 4.54 20.39 -8.96
C ILE A 32 4.48 21.44 -10.07
N ALA A 33 5.26 21.26 -11.13
CA ALA A 33 5.28 22.18 -12.27
C ALA A 33 3.92 22.27 -12.99
N ASN A 34 3.28 21.13 -13.24
CA ASN A 34 1.92 21.09 -13.80
C ASN A 34 0.91 21.82 -12.89
N SER A 35 1.00 21.63 -11.57
CA SER A 35 0.14 22.35 -10.63
C SER A 35 0.36 23.86 -10.68
N TRP A 36 1.61 24.33 -10.75
CA TRP A 36 1.92 25.75 -10.90
C TRP A 36 1.42 26.33 -12.23
N GLN A 37 1.59 25.59 -13.32
CA GLN A 37 1.09 25.99 -14.64
C GLN A 37 -0.43 26.18 -14.61
N ILE A 38 -1.18 25.21 -14.05
CA ILE A 38 -2.64 25.29 -13.93
C ILE A 38 -3.04 26.46 -13.02
N LEU A 39 -2.39 26.61 -11.86
CA LEU A 39 -2.67 27.70 -10.92
C LEU A 39 -2.51 29.08 -11.56
N ILE A 40 -1.41 29.30 -12.29
CA ILE A 40 -1.12 30.58 -12.96
C ILE A 40 -2.08 30.80 -14.13
N SER A 41 -2.38 29.75 -14.91
CA SER A 41 -3.27 29.84 -16.08
C SER A 41 -4.71 30.22 -15.69
N HIS A 42 -5.17 29.80 -14.51
CA HIS A 42 -6.49 30.11 -13.98
C HIS A 42 -6.48 31.16 -12.86
N LEU A 43 -5.37 31.91 -12.69
CA LEU A 43 -5.21 32.87 -11.59
C LEU A 43 -6.31 33.94 -11.57
N PHE A 44 -6.79 34.35 -12.74
CA PHE A 44 -7.88 35.32 -12.91
C PHE A 44 -9.24 34.66 -13.18
N GLY A 45 -9.35 33.33 -13.03
CA GLY A 45 -10.55 32.55 -13.33
C GLY A 45 -10.85 32.40 -14.83
N ASP A 46 -11.89 31.63 -15.15
CA ASP A 46 -12.22 31.21 -16.53
C ASP A 46 -12.90 32.29 -17.39
N ALA A 47 -13.32 33.41 -16.79
CA ALA A 47 -14.15 34.43 -17.44
C ALA A 47 -13.78 35.88 -17.08
N SER A 48 -12.50 36.17 -16.80
CA SER A 48 -12.03 37.54 -16.52
C SER A 48 -12.05 38.46 -17.73
N GLY A 49 -11.97 37.92 -18.96
CA GLY A 49 -11.90 38.70 -20.20
C GLY A 49 -13.04 39.71 -20.39
N PRO A 50 -14.32 39.31 -20.34
CA PRO A 50 -15.45 40.23 -20.49
C PRO A 50 -15.47 41.33 -19.42
N TYR A 51 -15.07 41.02 -18.19
CA TYR A 51 -14.99 42.00 -17.11
C TYR A 51 -13.91 43.06 -17.38
N ILE A 52 -12.73 42.64 -17.85
CA ILE A 52 -11.63 43.55 -18.20
C ILE A 52 -12.03 44.46 -19.37
N VAL A 53 -12.62 43.89 -20.43
CA VAL A 53 -13.10 44.67 -21.59
C VAL A 53 -14.21 45.64 -21.18
N GLY A 54 -15.15 45.21 -20.32
CA GLY A 54 -16.20 46.08 -19.79
C GLY A 54 -15.65 47.24 -18.96
N SER A 55 -14.73 46.95 -18.03
CA SER A 55 -14.09 47.96 -17.18
C SER A 55 -13.37 49.03 -17.99
N VAL A 56 -12.65 48.62 -19.05
CA VAL A 56 -11.93 49.58 -19.90
C VAL A 56 -12.87 50.30 -20.85
N SER A 57 -13.94 49.66 -21.31
CA SER A 57 -15.02 50.34 -22.06
C SER A 57 -15.65 51.44 -21.21
N ASP A 58 -15.94 51.17 -19.94
CA ASP A 58 -16.50 52.16 -19.02
C ASP A 58 -15.51 53.30 -18.75
N TRP A 59 -14.20 53.01 -18.64
CA TRP A 59 -13.14 54.01 -18.51
C TRP A 59 -13.02 54.91 -19.74
N ILE A 60 -13.08 54.35 -20.95
CA ILE A 60 -13.03 55.10 -22.22
C ILE A 60 -14.30 55.95 -22.41
N ARG A 61 -15.45 55.48 -21.91
CA ARG A 61 -16.75 56.17 -22.01
C ARG A 61 -16.84 57.38 -21.06
N GLY A 62 -16.25 57.30 -19.87
CA GLY A 62 -16.37 58.35 -18.86
C GLY A 62 -17.82 58.54 -18.38
N SER A 63 -18.32 59.78 -18.33
CA SER A 63 -19.67 60.12 -17.85
C SER A 63 -20.76 60.14 -18.94
N ASP A 64 -20.41 59.91 -20.21
CA ASP A 64 -21.35 59.99 -21.33
C ASP A 64 -22.11 58.67 -21.51
N ASN A 65 -23.39 58.64 -21.12
CA ASN A 65 -24.25 57.45 -21.21
C ASN A 65 -25.08 57.38 -22.50
N SER A 66 -24.71 58.14 -23.53
CA SER A 66 -25.38 58.03 -24.82
C SER A 66 -25.15 56.64 -25.47
N PRO A 67 -26.16 56.05 -26.16
CA PRO A 67 -25.99 54.76 -26.82
C PRO A 67 -24.83 54.74 -27.84
N ALA A 68 -24.58 55.87 -28.49
CA ALA A 68 -23.48 56.04 -29.43
C ALA A 68 -22.11 56.02 -28.74
N ALA A 69 -21.95 56.71 -27.61
CA ALA A 69 -20.73 56.68 -26.81
C ALA A 69 -20.44 55.28 -26.25
N CYS A 70 -21.49 54.57 -25.80
CA CYS A 70 -21.35 53.19 -25.33
C CYS A 70 -20.88 52.23 -26.43
N PHE A 71 -21.40 52.36 -27.65
CA PHE A 71 -20.99 51.54 -28.79
C PHE A 71 -19.54 51.83 -29.21
N GLN A 72 -19.16 53.11 -29.30
CA GLN A 72 -17.80 53.50 -29.70
C GLN A 72 -16.75 53.12 -28.65
N ALA A 73 -17.06 53.29 -27.36
CA ALA A 73 -16.17 52.91 -26.27
C ALA A 73 -15.95 51.38 -26.25
N LEU A 74 -17.00 50.59 -26.48
CA LEU A 74 -16.90 49.14 -26.53
C LEU A 74 -16.05 48.65 -27.71
N ILE A 75 -16.21 49.25 -28.91
CA ILE A 75 -15.36 48.94 -30.07
C ILE A 75 -13.89 49.23 -29.75
N LYS A 76 -13.59 50.36 -29.10
CA LYS A 76 -12.22 50.71 -28.70
C LYS A 76 -11.67 49.72 -27.66
N ALA A 77 -12.48 49.31 -26.69
CA ALA A 77 -12.08 48.33 -25.69
C ALA A 77 -11.80 46.93 -26.29
N PHE A 78 -12.48 46.55 -27.38
CA PHE A 78 -12.21 45.30 -28.09
C PHE A 78 -10.83 45.21 -28.75
N TYR A 79 -10.04 46.29 -28.80
CA TYR A 79 -8.64 46.23 -29.22
C TYR A 79 -7.69 45.71 -28.12
N ILE A 80 -8.10 45.69 -26.85
CA ILE A 80 -7.27 45.24 -25.72
C ILE A 80 -6.83 43.77 -25.85
N PRO A 81 -7.72 42.81 -26.19
CA PRO A 81 -7.29 41.44 -26.47
C PRO A 81 -6.21 41.33 -27.55
N ASN A 82 -6.23 42.20 -28.57
CA ASN A 82 -5.21 42.20 -29.62
C ASN A 82 -3.84 42.64 -29.09
N ILE A 83 -3.80 43.64 -28.21
CA ILE A 83 -2.56 44.08 -27.55
C ILE A 83 -2.04 42.96 -26.64
N ALA A 84 -2.92 42.30 -25.87
CA ALA A 84 -2.55 41.17 -25.03
C ALA A 84 -2.00 39.99 -25.84
N LEU A 85 -2.55 39.73 -27.04
CA LEU A 85 -2.04 38.72 -27.96
C LEU A 85 -0.62 39.06 -28.44
N ILE A 86 -0.34 40.32 -28.79
CA ILE A 86 1.02 40.75 -29.19
C ILE A 86 2.01 40.52 -28.06
N ILE A 87 1.66 40.90 -26.82
CA ILE A 87 2.50 40.64 -25.64
C ILE A 87 2.72 39.14 -25.44
N SER A 88 1.67 38.33 -25.59
CA SER A 88 1.76 36.87 -25.48
C SER A 88 2.72 36.27 -26.51
N VAL A 89 2.69 36.73 -27.76
CA VAL A 89 3.63 36.29 -28.81
C VAL A 89 5.07 36.65 -28.45
N LEU A 90 5.33 37.87 -27.96
CA LEU A 90 6.67 38.28 -27.54
C LEU A 90 7.20 37.42 -26.39
N LEU A 91 6.36 37.13 -25.39
CA LEU A 91 6.73 36.26 -24.27
C LEU A 91 6.98 34.81 -24.74
N PHE A 92 6.17 34.31 -25.69
CA PHE A 92 6.35 32.97 -26.23
C PHE A 92 7.65 32.83 -27.03
N ILE A 93 8.04 33.87 -27.78
CA ILE A 93 9.34 33.93 -28.46
C ILE A 93 10.48 33.92 -27.43
N GLY A 94 10.36 34.67 -26.34
CA GLY A 94 11.33 34.65 -25.24
C GLY A 94 11.47 33.28 -24.57
N ALA A 95 10.35 32.56 -24.38
CA ALA A 95 10.37 31.18 -23.88
C ALA A 95 10.98 30.20 -24.89
N ALA A 96 10.74 30.40 -26.19
CA ALA A 96 11.28 29.54 -27.25
C ALA A 96 12.81 29.63 -27.35
N THR A 97 13.41 30.78 -27.05
CA THR A 97 14.88 30.93 -27.03
C THR A 97 15.50 30.28 -25.80
N SER A 98 14.87 30.38 -24.62
CA SER A 98 15.35 29.69 -23.41
C SER A 98 15.13 28.17 -23.47
N PHE A 99 14.10 27.71 -24.19
CA PHE A 99 13.73 26.30 -24.32
C PHE A 99 14.91 25.41 -24.74
N VAL A 100 15.70 25.84 -25.72
CA VAL A 100 16.83 25.05 -26.23
C VAL A 100 17.89 24.85 -25.13
N HIS A 101 18.18 25.90 -24.37
CA HIS A 101 19.15 25.82 -23.26
C HIS A 101 18.62 24.92 -22.14
N ASP A 102 17.37 25.11 -21.74
CA ASP A 102 16.75 24.36 -20.65
C ASP A 102 16.58 22.87 -21.00
N ARG A 103 16.22 22.57 -22.25
CA ARG A 103 16.18 21.20 -22.78
C ARG A 103 17.56 20.55 -22.78
N ASN A 104 18.61 21.26 -23.18
CA ASN A 104 19.98 20.72 -23.14
C ASN A 104 20.43 20.44 -21.69
N LYS A 105 20.08 21.30 -20.74
CA LYS A 105 20.36 21.08 -19.32
C LYS A 105 19.60 19.88 -18.76
N PHE A 106 18.35 19.71 -19.16
CA PHE A 106 17.55 18.52 -18.83
C PHE A 106 18.16 17.25 -19.40
N LEU A 107 18.57 17.27 -20.68
CA LEU A 107 19.23 16.14 -21.33
C LEU A 107 20.55 15.80 -20.65
N GLN A 108 21.37 16.78 -20.25
CA GLN A 108 22.61 16.52 -19.50
C GLN A 108 22.34 15.90 -18.13
N GLN A 109 21.29 16.33 -17.42
CA GLN A 109 20.92 15.70 -16.14
C GLN A 109 20.43 14.27 -16.32
N ILE A 110 19.69 14.00 -17.39
CA ILE A 110 19.28 12.65 -17.76
C ILE A 110 20.47 11.80 -18.18
N ASP A 111 21.36 12.32 -19.02
CA ASP A 111 22.55 11.62 -19.50
C ASP A 111 23.52 11.31 -18.33
N LEU A 112 23.65 12.21 -17.34
CA LEU A 112 24.37 11.90 -16.10
C LEU A 112 23.70 10.77 -15.30
N MET A 113 22.36 10.74 -15.22
CA MET A 113 21.63 9.65 -14.59
C MET A 113 21.71 8.34 -15.39
N ASP A 114 21.77 8.42 -16.72
CA ASP A 114 21.78 7.29 -17.65
C ASP A 114 23.19 6.73 -17.86
N SER A 115 24.25 7.55 -17.78
CA SER A 115 25.65 7.13 -17.90
C SER A 115 26.15 6.30 -16.71
N GLU A 116 25.42 6.34 -15.60
CA GLU A 116 25.65 5.48 -14.44
C GLU A 116 24.93 4.12 -14.54
N LEU A 117 24.17 3.88 -15.62
CA LEU A 117 23.27 2.74 -15.77
C LEU A 117 23.52 1.97 -17.07
N ASP A 118 23.37 0.64 -17.03
CA ASP A 118 23.31 -0.13 -18.26
C ASP A 118 22.00 0.17 -19.00
N GLU A 119 22.08 0.43 -20.31
CA GLU A 119 20.94 0.78 -21.18
C GLU A 119 19.77 -0.22 -21.05
N VAL A 120 20.08 -1.48 -20.78
CA VAL A 120 19.13 -2.57 -20.55
C VAL A 120 18.30 -2.34 -19.28
N GLU A 121 18.93 -1.90 -18.19
CA GLU A 121 18.27 -1.66 -16.90
C GLU A 121 17.30 -0.48 -16.98
N ILE A 122 17.69 0.58 -17.68
CA ILE A 122 16.83 1.75 -17.93
C ILE A 122 15.57 1.33 -18.69
N ILE A 123 15.74 0.56 -19.78
CA ILE A 123 14.62 0.08 -20.60
C ILE A 123 13.67 -0.79 -19.77
N PHE A 124 14.20 -1.65 -18.91
CA PHE A 124 13.38 -2.45 -18.00
C PHE A 124 12.63 -1.55 -17.01
N ALA A 125 13.31 -0.64 -16.32
CA ALA A 125 12.69 0.27 -15.36
C ALA A 125 11.53 1.07 -15.98
N GLN A 126 11.74 1.62 -17.19
CA GLN A 126 10.70 2.36 -17.91
C GLN A 126 9.50 1.48 -18.29
N LYS A 127 9.74 0.29 -18.85
CA LYS A 127 8.66 -0.63 -19.27
C LYS A 127 7.89 -1.21 -18.08
N LEU A 128 8.58 -1.43 -16.96
CA LEU A 128 8.03 -1.89 -15.70
C LEU A 128 7.17 -0.81 -15.02
N ALA A 129 7.54 0.46 -15.17
CA ALA A 129 6.76 1.62 -14.69
C ALA A 129 5.67 2.10 -15.67
N SER A 130 5.52 1.49 -16.84
CA SER A 130 4.53 1.88 -17.86
C SER A 130 3.09 1.86 -17.31
N GLY A 131 2.27 2.85 -17.67
CA GLY A 131 0.85 2.88 -17.31
C GLY A 131 0.04 1.73 -17.92
N GLU A 132 0.53 1.12 -19.01
CA GLU A 132 -0.19 0.07 -19.72
C GLU A 132 0.02 -1.33 -19.07
N PRO A 133 -1.04 -2.03 -18.62
CA PRO A 133 -0.91 -3.32 -17.93
C PRO A 133 -0.35 -4.45 -18.79
N ILE A 134 -0.47 -4.38 -20.11
CA ILE A 134 0.07 -5.40 -21.03
C ILE A 134 1.58 -5.24 -21.14
N THR A 135 2.04 -4.00 -21.33
CA THR A 135 3.46 -3.64 -21.40
C THR A 135 4.19 -4.04 -20.12
N ARG A 136 3.65 -3.72 -18.94
CA ARG A 136 4.24 -4.17 -17.66
C ARG A 136 4.34 -5.69 -17.54
N ARG A 137 3.29 -6.42 -17.92
CA ARG A 137 3.28 -7.90 -17.85
C ARG A 137 4.29 -8.53 -18.81
N ARG A 138 4.45 -7.98 -20.01
CA ARG A 138 5.47 -8.44 -20.97
C ARG A 138 6.87 -8.14 -20.43
N ALA A 139 7.10 -6.92 -19.96
CA ALA A 139 8.36 -6.50 -19.35
C ALA A 139 8.76 -7.41 -18.19
N PHE A 140 7.82 -7.77 -17.31
CA PHE A 140 8.08 -8.67 -16.19
C PHE A 140 8.47 -10.09 -16.64
N ARG A 141 7.86 -10.61 -17.71
CA ARG A 141 8.27 -11.92 -18.26
C ARG A 141 9.67 -11.86 -18.85
N THR A 142 9.96 -10.84 -19.64
CA THR A 142 11.29 -10.62 -20.21
C THR A 142 12.34 -10.43 -19.12
N LEU A 143 11.99 -9.74 -18.04
CA LEU A 143 12.85 -9.56 -16.87
C LEU A 143 13.20 -10.90 -16.22
N ARG A 144 12.23 -11.80 -16.08
CA ARG A 144 12.43 -13.14 -15.52
C ARG A 144 13.47 -13.94 -16.31
N ASP A 145 13.38 -13.88 -17.63
CA ASP A 145 14.31 -14.60 -18.51
C ASP A 145 15.69 -13.92 -18.52
N TRP A 146 15.72 -12.58 -18.50
CA TRP A 146 16.95 -11.81 -18.37
C TRP A 146 17.70 -12.11 -17.07
N ILE A 147 17.05 -12.10 -15.90
CA ILE A 147 17.69 -12.43 -14.61
C ILE A 147 18.38 -13.81 -14.67
N ARG A 148 17.70 -14.80 -15.26
CA ARG A 148 18.24 -16.16 -15.40
C ARG A 148 19.47 -16.19 -16.31
N THR A 149 19.44 -15.44 -17.41
CA THR A 149 20.55 -15.37 -18.36
C THR A 149 21.73 -14.58 -17.79
N GLU A 150 21.47 -13.47 -17.11
CA GLU A 150 22.51 -12.56 -16.60
C GLU A 150 23.25 -13.18 -15.42
N SER A 151 22.53 -13.73 -14.44
CA SER A 151 23.11 -14.46 -13.30
C SER A 151 23.99 -15.65 -13.72
N ALA A 152 23.73 -16.23 -14.90
CA ALA A 152 24.56 -17.30 -15.46
C ALA A 152 25.84 -16.79 -16.15
N LYS A 153 25.84 -15.53 -16.63
CA LYS A 153 26.97 -14.90 -17.32
C LYS A 153 27.91 -14.16 -16.38
N GLN A 154 27.33 -13.33 -15.51
CA GLN A 154 28.04 -12.39 -14.65
C GLN A 154 27.29 -12.24 -13.32
N GLU A 155 28.04 -11.96 -12.25
CA GLU A 155 27.45 -11.63 -10.96
C GLU A 155 26.78 -10.24 -10.98
N PHE A 156 25.60 -10.14 -10.37
CA PHE A 156 24.94 -8.85 -10.19
C PHE A 156 25.70 -7.94 -9.23
N ASP A 157 25.98 -6.71 -9.67
CA ASP A 157 26.49 -5.65 -8.81
C ASP A 157 25.39 -5.10 -7.88
N ASP A 158 25.81 -4.52 -6.75
CA ASP A 158 24.92 -3.90 -5.75
C ASP A 158 24.03 -2.81 -6.39
N LYS A 159 24.60 -2.00 -7.30
CA LYS A 159 23.86 -0.94 -7.98
C LYS A 159 22.82 -1.50 -8.93
N ALA A 160 23.20 -2.46 -9.78
CA ALA A 160 22.32 -3.17 -10.69
C ALA A 160 21.12 -3.78 -9.95
N MET A 161 21.39 -4.45 -8.82
CA MET A 161 20.35 -5.03 -7.98
C MET A 161 19.42 -3.96 -7.40
N LEU A 162 19.94 -2.82 -6.91
CA LEU A 162 19.12 -1.71 -6.42
C LEU A 162 18.20 -1.10 -7.50
N HIS A 163 18.67 -0.99 -8.75
CA HIS A 163 17.85 -0.51 -9.85
C HIS A 163 16.76 -1.50 -10.21
N LEU A 164 17.09 -2.79 -10.26
CA LEU A 164 16.13 -3.87 -10.44
C LEU A 164 15.01 -3.79 -9.39
N THR A 165 15.37 -3.73 -8.11
CA THR A 165 14.40 -3.69 -7.00
C THR A 165 13.58 -2.40 -7.01
N LYS A 166 14.16 -1.27 -7.43
CA LYS A 166 13.43 -0.01 -7.66
C LYS A 166 12.43 -0.13 -8.81
N GLY A 167 12.80 -0.78 -9.90
CA GLY A 167 11.86 -1.12 -10.99
C GLY A 167 10.68 -1.95 -10.46
N LEU A 168 10.95 -3.00 -9.69
CA LEU A 168 9.93 -3.86 -9.09
C LEU A 168 9.01 -3.11 -8.12
N HIS A 169 9.55 -2.18 -7.32
CA HIS A 169 8.77 -1.29 -6.48
C HIS A 169 7.73 -0.50 -7.31
N TYR A 170 8.13 0.10 -8.43
CA TYR A 170 7.20 0.86 -9.28
C TYR A 170 6.20 -0.04 -10.02
N VAL A 171 6.55 -1.28 -10.36
CA VAL A 171 5.58 -2.25 -10.92
C VAL A 171 4.47 -2.51 -9.92
N MET A 172 4.83 -2.72 -8.65
CA MET A 172 3.87 -2.88 -7.57
C MET A 172 3.08 -1.59 -7.33
N TRP A 173 3.74 -0.43 -7.41
CA TRP A 173 3.10 0.88 -7.29
C TRP A 173 1.98 1.08 -8.31
N MET A 174 2.19 0.69 -9.58
CA MET A 174 1.23 0.84 -10.67
C MET A 174 0.12 -0.23 -10.69
N GLN A 175 0.13 -1.20 -9.76
CA GLN A 175 -0.91 -2.22 -9.67
C GLN A 175 -2.01 -1.81 -8.69
N ASP A 176 -3.21 -1.53 -9.22
CA ASP A 176 -4.36 -1.07 -8.41
C ASP A 176 -5.37 -2.17 -8.10
N LYS A 177 -5.36 -3.27 -8.88
CA LYS A 177 -6.36 -4.33 -8.70
C LYS A 177 -5.90 -5.38 -7.69
N MET A 178 -6.69 -5.58 -6.62
CA MET A 178 -6.37 -6.43 -5.47
C MET A 178 -5.85 -7.84 -5.84
N LEU A 179 -6.60 -8.62 -6.64
CA LEU A 179 -6.17 -9.97 -7.04
C LEU A 179 -4.84 -9.97 -7.82
N TRP A 180 -4.60 -8.92 -8.59
CA TRP A 180 -3.38 -8.79 -9.37
C TRP A 180 -2.21 -8.27 -8.52
N GLN A 181 -2.48 -7.55 -7.43
CA GLN A 181 -1.46 -7.17 -6.44
C GLN A 181 -0.94 -8.41 -5.74
N GLU A 182 -1.83 -9.31 -5.32
CA GLU A 182 -1.45 -10.57 -4.68
C GLU A 182 -0.60 -11.43 -5.62
N GLN A 183 -1.11 -11.70 -6.83
CA GLN A 183 -0.36 -12.47 -7.82
C GLN A 183 0.98 -11.81 -8.19
N LEU A 184 1.03 -10.48 -8.27
CA LEU A 184 2.26 -9.76 -8.55
C LEU A 184 3.27 -9.87 -7.40
N ALA A 185 2.81 -9.79 -6.15
CA ALA A 185 3.67 -9.97 -4.99
C ALA A 185 4.26 -11.39 -4.96
N ASP A 186 3.47 -12.42 -5.25
CA ASP A 186 3.95 -13.80 -5.36
C ASP A 186 4.98 -13.94 -6.49
N ASN A 187 4.72 -13.32 -7.65
CA ASN A 187 5.65 -13.33 -8.77
C ASN A 187 6.97 -12.63 -8.43
N ILE A 188 6.92 -11.46 -7.79
CA ILE A 188 8.12 -10.72 -7.35
C ILE A 188 8.89 -11.58 -6.33
N ALA A 189 8.21 -12.12 -5.32
CA ALA A 189 8.84 -12.96 -4.31
C ALA A 189 9.49 -14.22 -4.91
N SER A 190 8.90 -14.79 -5.96
CA SER A 190 9.46 -15.97 -6.64
C SER A 190 10.78 -15.70 -7.40
N LEU A 191 11.13 -14.43 -7.65
CA LEU A 191 12.37 -14.06 -8.36
C LEU A 191 13.63 -14.51 -7.60
N ILE A 192 13.56 -14.62 -6.26
CA ILE A 192 14.64 -15.17 -5.44
C ILE A 192 15.10 -16.56 -5.90
N ASN A 193 14.23 -17.32 -6.60
CA ASN A 193 14.52 -18.66 -7.08
C ASN A 193 15.19 -18.71 -8.45
N LEU A 194 15.47 -17.57 -9.07
CA LEU A 194 16.02 -17.49 -10.42
C LEU A 194 17.54 -17.28 -10.45
N PHE A 195 18.10 -16.74 -9.37
CA PHE A 195 19.53 -16.50 -9.25
C PHE A 195 20.29 -17.82 -9.08
N GLY A 196 21.40 -17.95 -9.80
CA GLY A 196 22.27 -19.13 -9.77
C GLY A 196 23.05 -19.24 -8.46
N LYS A 197 23.52 -18.10 -7.92
CA LYS A 197 24.26 -18.02 -6.66
C LYS A 197 23.37 -17.60 -5.49
N GLU A 198 23.69 -18.11 -4.30
CA GLU A 198 22.95 -17.77 -3.09
C GLU A 198 23.25 -16.34 -2.62
N GLU A 199 24.47 -15.86 -2.84
CA GLU A 199 24.88 -14.48 -2.54
C GLU A 199 24.02 -13.45 -3.29
N GLU A 200 23.73 -13.69 -4.57
CA GLU A 200 22.82 -12.86 -5.36
C GLU A 200 21.38 -12.89 -4.84
N SER A 201 20.94 -14.05 -4.35
CA SER A 201 19.60 -14.23 -3.75
C SER A 201 19.48 -13.42 -2.45
N VAL A 202 20.54 -13.42 -1.64
CA VAL A 202 20.66 -12.61 -0.42
C VAL A 202 20.70 -11.13 -0.77
N LEU A 203 21.51 -10.75 -1.77
CA LEU A 203 21.63 -9.37 -2.24
C LEU A 203 20.29 -8.85 -2.77
N TYR A 204 19.55 -9.65 -3.53
CA TYR A 204 18.19 -9.31 -3.99
C TYR A 204 17.26 -8.95 -2.83
N ILE A 205 17.25 -9.77 -1.77
CA ILE A 205 16.40 -9.52 -0.60
C ILE A 205 16.87 -8.27 0.15
N LYS A 206 18.18 -8.11 0.35
CA LYS A 206 18.77 -6.92 0.97
C LYS A 206 18.38 -5.65 0.21
N CYS A 207 18.58 -5.62 -1.10
CA CYS A 207 18.22 -4.49 -1.96
C CYS A 207 16.71 -4.23 -1.97
N MET A 208 15.85 -5.26 -1.97
CA MET A 208 14.39 -5.08 -1.86
C MET A 208 14.00 -4.37 -0.56
N LEU A 209 14.58 -4.78 0.57
CA LEU A 209 14.34 -4.14 1.87
C LEU A 209 14.83 -2.69 1.89
N ILE A 210 16.03 -2.42 1.35
CA ILE A 210 16.58 -1.06 1.23
C ILE A 210 15.70 -0.18 0.34
N THR A 211 15.31 -0.65 -0.84
CA THR A 211 14.44 0.10 -1.76
C THR A 211 13.10 0.44 -1.10
N ILE A 212 12.46 -0.53 -0.45
CA ILE A 212 11.16 -0.31 0.20
C ILE A 212 11.30 0.63 1.40
N SER A 213 12.40 0.54 2.16
CA SER A 213 12.70 1.49 3.23
C SER A 213 12.84 2.92 2.72
N ASN A 214 13.62 3.13 1.66
CA ASN A 214 13.87 4.46 1.09
C ASN A 214 12.59 5.13 0.56
N GLU A 215 11.67 4.36 0.00
CA GLU A 215 10.40 4.86 -0.52
C GLU A 215 9.27 4.82 0.53
N TRP A 216 9.50 4.29 1.74
CA TRP A 216 8.45 4.01 2.73
C TRP A 216 7.63 5.25 3.12
N SER A 217 8.29 6.38 3.35
CA SER A 217 7.66 7.64 3.72
C SER A 217 6.85 8.27 2.59
N ARG A 218 7.08 7.86 1.34
CA ARG A 218 6.39 8.35 0.14
C ARG A 218 5.15 7.52 -0.18
N ILE A 219 5.01 6.33 0.40
CA ILE A 219 3.83 5.47 0.21
C ILE A 219 2.66 6.08 0.96
N ASP A 220 1.62 6.46 0.23
CA ASP A 220 0.38 6.95 0.84
C ASP A 220 -0.45 5.81 1.47
N ARG A 221 -1.37 6.19 2.35
CA ARG A 221 -2.22 5.26 3.11
C ARG A 221 -2.96 4.24 2.25
N TRP A 222 -3.41 4.61 1.05
CA TRP A 222 -4.20 3.73 0.18
C TRP A 222 -3.33 2.70 -0.55
N ARG A 223 -2.02 2.93 -0.63
CA ARG A 223 -1.04 2.01 -1.23
C ARG A 223 -0.32 1.15 -0.20
N MET A 224 -0.39 1.47 1.09
CA MET A 224 0.39 0.79 2.12
C MET A 224 0.15 -0.73 2.19
N ASP A 225 -1.12 -1.16 2.16
CA ASP A 225 -1.47 -2.58 2.35
C ASP A 225 -0.80 -3.53 1.36
N LYS A 226 -0.66 -3.12 0.09
CA LYS A 226 0.01 -3.96 -0.92
C LYS A 226 1.51 -4.06 -0.68
N PHE A 227 2.16 -3.02 -0.16
CA PHE A 227 3.58 -3.07 0.18
C PHE A 227 3.82 -3.90 1.46
N LEU A 228 2.94 -3.82 2.45
CA LEU A 228 2.96 -4.70 3.62
C LEU A 228 2.84 -6.18 3.19
N MET A 229 1.90 -6.47 2.29
CA MET A 229 1.74 -7.80 1.70
C MET A 229 2.97 -8.23 0.89
N LEU A 230 3.58 -7.33 0.11
CA LEU A 230 4.78 -7.64 -0.66
C LEU A 230 5.93 -8.10 0.25
N ILE A 231 6.18 -7.37 1.34
CA ILE A 231 7.20 -7.74 2.33
C ILE A 231 6.88 -9.12 2.92
N ARG A 232 5.61 -9.39 3.24
CA ARG A 232 5.17 -10.70 3.74
C ARG A 232 5.45 -11.83 2.75
N ARG A 233 5.15 -11.64 1.46
CA ARG A 233 5.44 -12.63 0.41
C ARG A 233 6.94 -12.82 0.18
N LEU A 234 7.74 -11.77 0.26
CA LEU A 234 9.20 -11.86 0.16
C LEU A 234 9.79 -12.68 1.31
N VAL A 235 9.40 -12.40 2.55
CA VAL A 235 9.86 -13.14 3.74
C VAL A 235 9.43 -14.61 3.66
N ARG A 236 8.19 -14.88 3.24
CA ARG A 236 7.71 -16.25 3.00
C ARG A 236 8.56 -17.00 1.98
N ALA A 237 8.79 -16.39 0.81
CA ALA A 237 9.58 -17.03 -0.24
C ALA A 237 11.03 -17.29 0.21
N LEU A 238 11.61 -16.38 0.99
CA LEU A 238 12.92 -16.54 1.60
C LEU A 238 12.96 -17.72 2.59
N PHE A 239 12.01 -17.81 3.52
CA PHE A 239 12.01 -18.91 4.49
C PHE A 239 11.70 -20.26 3.85
N MET A 240 10.80 -20.30 2.85
CA MET A 240 10.58 -21.50 2.04
C MET A 240 11.84 -21.94 1.29
N ARG A 241 12.65 -20.98 0.81
CA ARG A 241 13.94 -21.27 0.20
C ARG A 241 14.93 -21.83 1.22
N LEU A 242 15.04 -21.23 2.41
CA LEU A 242 15.90 -21.75 3.48
C LEU A 242 15.50 -23.16 3.92
N HIS A 243 14.20 -23.43 4.03
CA HIS A 243 13.68 -24.77 4.28
C HIS A 243 14.08 -25.75 3.16
N SER A 244 13.98 -25.36 1.88
CA SER A 244 14.45 -26.19 0.75
C SER A 244 15.95 -26.49 0.77
N LYS A 245 16.73 -25.68 1.50
CA LYS A 245 18.17 -25.84 1.73
C LYS A 245 18.50 -26.44 3.08
N ASP A 246 17.52 -26.99 3.79
CA ASP A 246 17.66 -27.63 5.10
C ASP A 246 18.30 -26.73 6.16
N TRP A 247 18.01 -25.43 6.11
CA TRP A 247 18.45 -24.44 7.11
C TRP A 247 19.98 -24.44 7.37
N LYS A 248 20.79 -24.72 6.34
CA LYS A 248 22.25 -24.72 6.43
C LYS A 248 22.76 -23.41 7.03
N ARG A 249 23.50 -23.50 8.14
CA ARG A 249 24.01 -22.33 8.90
C ARG A 249 24.70 -21.29 8.01
N ALA A 250 25.63 -21.71 7.14
CA ALA A 250 26.33 -20.78 6.25
C ALA A 250 25.38 -19.95 5.37
N ILE A 251 24.27 -20.52 4.91
CA ILE A 251 23.27 -19.82 4.10
C ILE A 251 22.39 -18.95 4.98
N THR A 252 21.89 -19.50 6.08
CA THR A 252 21.05 -18.79 7.05
C THR A 252 21.76 -17.54 7.58
N ASP A 253 23.05 -17.64 7.91
CA ASP A 253 23.86 -16.54 8.43
C ASP A 253 23.99 -15.39 7.43
N MET A 254 24.08 -15.67 6.12
CA MET A 254 24.08 -14.62 5.09
C MET A 254 22.79 -13.79 5.11
N TYR A 255 21.63 -14.44 5.19
CA TYR A 255 20.34 -13.74 5.28
C TYR A 255 20.16 -13.01 6.61
N ILE A 256 20.60 -13.60 7.72
CA ILE A 256 20.55 -12.95 9.02
C ILE A 256 21.45 -11.71 9.06
N ASN A 257 22.63 -11.75 8.44
CA ASN A 257 23.49 -10.58 8.30
C ASN A 257 22.81 -9.50 7.44
N ALA A 258 22.16 -9.88 6.34
CA ALA A 258 21.37 -8.93 5.54
C ALA A 258 20.23 -8.29 6.34
N PHE A 259 19.57 -9.04 7.23
CA PHE A 259 18.55 -8.49 8.13
C PHE A 259 19.14 -7.55 9.18
N LYS A 260 20.31 -7.88 9.76
CA LYS A 260 21.03 -7.03 10.72
C LYS A 260 21.46 -5.70 10.10
N ASP A 261 21.85 -5.71 8.82
CA ASP A 261 22.17 -4.49 8.07
C ASP A 261 20.94 -3.63 7.77
N CYS A 262 19.73 -4.23 7.76
CA CYS A 262 18.50 -3.58 7.32
C CYS A 262 17.46 -3.45 8.45
N VAL A 263 16.56 -4.44 8.55
CA VAL A 263 15.33 -4.40 9.36
C VAL A 263 15.55 -4.71 10.85
N ILE A 264 16.62 -5.42 11.20
CA ILE A 264 17.02 -5.72 12.59
C ILE A 264 18.23 -4.86 12.95
N SER A 265 18.11 -3.54 12.74
CA SER A 265 19.15 -2.56 13.00
C SER A 265 18.64 -1.42 13.89
N SER A 266 19.57 -0.74 14.57
CA SER A 266 19.28 0.51 15.27
C SER A 266 19.43 1.75 14.39
N ASP A 267 19.78 1.56 13.10
CA ASP A 267 20.02 2.66 12.18
C ASP A 267 18.74 3.47 11.93
N LYS A 268 18.84 4.79 12.11
CA LYS A 268 17.74 5.74 11.91
C LYS A 268 17.50 6.07 10.45
N SER A 269 18.47 5.78 9.56
CA SER A 269 18.29 5.95 8.12
C SER A 269 17.24 5.01 7.55
N PHE A 270 17.10 3.83 8.18
CA PHE A 270 16.15 2.80 7.79
C PHE A 270 14.78 3.04 8.43
N SER A 271 13.71 2.89 7.65
CA SER A 271 12.34 3.19 8.08
C SER A 271 11.91 2.34 9.28
N GLU A 272 11.59 2.96 10.42
CA GLU A 272 11.05 2.27 11.60
C GLU A 272 9.74 1.53 11.30
N GLY A 273 8.90 2.08 10.41
CA GLY A 273 7.64 1.45 9.99
C GLY A 273 7.84 0.08 9.37
N LEU A 274 8.90 -0.08 8.58
CA LEU A 274 9.25 -1.37 7.99
C LEU A 274 9.81 -2.32 9.04
N LYS A 275 10.58 -1.84 10.03
CA LYS A 275 11.09 -2.66 11.14
C LYS A 275 9.95 -3.24 11.99
N PHE A 276 8.94 -2.43 12.31
CA PHE A 276 7.75 -2.88 13.04
C PHE A 276 7.00 -3.97 12.27
N HIS A 277 6.72 -3.73 10.99
CA HIS A 277 6.02 -4.71 10.15
C HIS A 277 6.83 -5.99 9.96
N PHE A 278 8.15 -5.88 9.80
CA PHE A 278 9.00 -7.05 9.67
C PHE A 278 9.01 -7.89 10.96
N ALA A 279 9.05 -7.26 12.14
CA ALA A 279 8.95 -7.96 13.41
C ALA A 279 7.59 -8.66 13.59
N SER A 280 6.49 -8.02 13.21
CA SER A 280 5.14 -8.59 13.39
C SER A 280 4.83 -9.78 12.50
N ILE A 281 5.49 -9.91 11.34
CA ILE A 281 5.29 -11.05 10.44
C ILE A 281 6.36 -12.13 10.60
N TYR A 282 7.47 -11.86 11.29
CA TYR A 282 8.64 -12.72 11.31
C TYR A 282 8.31 -14.15 11.77
N LEU A 283 7.59 -14.27 12.89
CA LEU A 283 7.22 -15.57 13.46
C LEU A 283 6.19 -16.31 12.61
N ASP A 284 5.15 -15.63 12.12
CA ASP A 284 4.13 -16.22 11.24
C ASP A 284 4.75 -16.86 10.00
N GLU A 285 5.68 -16.14 9.35
CA GLU A 285 6.29 -16.61 8.12
C GLU A 285 7.34 -17.69 8.38
N LEU A 286 8.00 -17.66 9.54
CA LEU A 286 8.90 -18.72 9.97
C LEU A 286 8.11 -20.02 10.21
N ASP A 287 6.95 -19.90 10.90
CA ASP A 287 6.05 -21.02 11.19
C ASP A 287 5.48 -21.63 9.91
N GLY A 288 5.10 -20.77 8.96
CA GLY A 288 4.64 -21.19 7.64
C GLY A 288 5.69 -21.98 6.82
N ALA A 289 6.99 -21.80 7.08
CA ALA A 289 8.05 -22.55 6.40
C ALA A 289 8.35 -23.90 7.07
N GLY A 290 8.31 -23.95 8.42
CA GLY A 290 8.50 -25.17 9.19
C GLY A 290 9.90 -25.79 9.06
N GLY A 291 10.02 -27.04 9.52
CA GLY A 291 11.26 -27.84 9.44
C GLY A 291 12.40 -27.36 10.34
N LEU A 292 12.11 -26.53 11.34
CA LEU A 292 13.08 -26.01 12.29
C LEU A 292 13.07 -26.80 13.60
N ARG A 293 14.28 -27.04 14.12
CA ARG A 293 14.44 -27.52 15.50
C ARG A 293 14.40 -26.35 16.49
N PRO A 294 14.00 -26.58 17.76
CA PRO A 294 13.92 -25.52 18.77
C PRO A 294 15.21 -24.72 18.96
N ASP A 295 16.37 -25.37 18.90
CA ASP A 295 17.69 -24.73 18.99
C ASP A 295 17.93 -23.74 17.84
N GLN A 296 17.56 -24.13 16.62
CA GLN A 296 17.70 -23.27 15.44
C GLN A 296 16.75 -22.06 15.49
N VAL A 297 15.55 -22.23 16.05
CA VAL A 297 14.62 -21.12 16.26
C VAL A 297 15.24 -20.11 17.24
N THR A 298 15.83 -20.58 18.34
CA THR A 298 16.54 -19.68 19.27
C THR A 298 17.70 -18.94 18.60
N GLU A 299 18.46 -19.60 17.71
CA GLU A 299 19.52 -18.96 16.90
C GLU A 299 18.95 -17.84 16.00
N LEU A 300 17.81 -18.07 15.37
CA LEU A 300 17.12 -17.09 14.51
C LEU A 300 16.51 -15.91 15.30
N LEU A 301 16.19 -16.10 16.57
CA LEU A 301 15.70 -15.04 17.47
C LEU A 301 16.83 -14.19 18.08
N LYS A 302 18.07 -14.71 18.09
CA LYS A 302 19.25 -14.04 18.66
C LYS A 302 19.48 -12.61 18.12
N PRO A 303 19.35 -12.31 16.82
CA PRO A 303 19.51 -10.94 16.30
C PRO A 303 18.55 -9.93 16.93
N TYR A 304 17.29 -10.31 17.16
CA TYR A 304 16.33 -9.44 17.85
C TYR A 304 16.69 -9.26 19.33
N ALA A 305 17.14 -10.32 20.00
CA ALA A 305 17.61 -10.22 21.38
C ALA A 305 18.85 -9.30 21.48
N GLU A 306 19.80 -9.40 20.55
CA GLU A 306 20.96 -8.52 20.45
C GLU A 306 20.57 -7.06 20.19
N LEU A 307 19.59 -6.81 19.32
CA LEU A 307 19.06 -5.48 19.06
C LEU A 307 18.48 -4.83 20.33
N LEU A 308 17.84 -5.61 21.22
CA LEU A 308 17.32 -5.09 22.49
C LEU A 308 18.42 -4.64 23.46
N ALA A 309 19.67 -5.10 23.29
CA ALA A 309 20.80 -4.62 24.09
C ALA A 309 21.27 -3.22 23.67
N ASP A 310 21.03 -2.82 22.42
CA ASP A 310 21.54 -1.57 21.89
C ASP A 310 20.84 -0.37 22.54
N GLY A 311 21.63 0.50 23.16
CA GLY A 311 21.18 1.70 23.86
C GLY A 311 20.59 2.77 22.95
N THR A 312 20.88 2.71 21.64
CA THR A 312 20.47 3.69 20.62
C THR A 312 19.08 3.42 20.05
N VAL A 313 18.57 2.18 20.18
CA VAL A 313 17.24 1.76 19.73
C VAL A 313 16.15 2.63 20.36
N SER A 314 15.12 2.98 19.59
CA SER A 314 13.98 3.77 20.10
C SER A 314 13.15 2.97 21.10
N ASN A 315 12.47 3.66 22.04
CA ASN A 315 11.63 2.96 23.03
C ASN A 315 10.46 2.23 22.36
N TYR A 316 9.91 2.79 21.27
CA TYR A 316 8.85 2.16 20.48
C TYR A 316 9.32 0.88 19.82
N LEU A 317 10.50 0.88 19.18
CA LEU A 317 11.09 -0.33 18.57
C LEU A 317 11.42 -1.39 19.62
N PHE A 318 11.97 -0.99 20.77
CA PHE A 318 12.19 -1.89 21.89
C PHE A 318 10.87 -2.56 22.35
N ASP A 319 9.79 -1.78 22.47
CA ASP A 319 8.49 -2.29 22.92
C ASP A 319 7.84 -3.20 21.89
N SER A 320 7.87 -2.82 20.62
CA SER A 320 7.33 -3.61 19.53
C SER A 320 8.08 -4.93 19.39
N VAL A 321 9.42 -4.96 19.41
CA VAL A 321 10.17 -6.22 19.34
C VAL A 321 9.85 -7.13 20.53
N ILE A 322 9.71 -6.58 21.74
CA ILE A 322 9.29 -7.38 22.90
C ILE A 322 7.88 -7.96 22.69
N GLN A 323 6.93 -7.17 22.21
CA GLN A 323 5.55 -7.59 22.00
C GLN A 323 5.45 -8.64 20.88
N GLU A 324 5.87 -8.28 19.67
CA GLU A 324 5.68 -9.04 18.44
C GLU A 324 6.50 -10.33 18.40
N ILE A 325 7.71 -10.34 18.96
CA ILE A 325 8.59 -11.51 18.95
C ILE A 325 8.43 -12.31 20.24
N PHE A 326 8.75 -11.72 21.39
CA PHE A 326 8.92 -12.50 22.62
C PHE A 326 7.61 -12.77 23.37
N LEU A 327 6.72 -11.78 23.46
CA LEU A 327 5.44 -11.97 24.13
C LEU A 327 4.46 -12.78 23.28
N SER A 328 4.48 -12.64 21.95
CA SER A 328 3.69 -13.49 21.03
C SER A 328 3.95 -14.99 21.27
N ILE A 329 5.21 -15.40 21.42
CA ILE A 329 5.57 -16.80 21.74
C ILE A 329 4.92 -17.27 23.05
N LEU A 330 4.94 -16.43 24.09
CA LEU A 330 4.32 -16.76 25.37
C LEU A 330 2.79 -16.77 25.28
N HIS A 331 2.19 -15.91 24.45
CA HIS A 331 0.75 -15.87 24.23
C HIS A 331 0.28 -17.16 23.57
N GLN A 332 0.97 -17.61 22.51
CA GLN A 332 0.71 -18.90 21.87
C GLN A 332 0.80 -20.06 22.87
N TYR A 333 1.85 -20.10 23.70
CA TYR A 333 1.98 -21.11 24.77
C TYR A 333 0.80 -21.09 25.76
N ALA A 334 0.33 -19.90 26.14
CA ALA A 334 -0.78 -19.75 27.07
C ALA A 334 -2.11 -20.22 26.44
N GLU A 335 -2.34 -19.95 25.16
CA GLU A 335 -3.52 -20.40 24.41
C GLU A 335 -3.54 -21.93 24.30
N GLU A 336 -2.43 -22.56 23.89
CA GLU A 336 -2.32 -24.03 23.80
C GLU A 336 -2.57 -24.73 25.15
N LYS A 337 -2.14 -24.12 26.26
CA LYS A 337 -2.38 -24.64 27.63
C LYS A 337 -3.85 -24.54 28.03
N VAL A 338 -4.57 -23.52 27.59
CA VAL A 338 -6.00 -23.34 27.88
C VAL A 338 -6.81 -24.35 27.08
N GLU A 339 -6.53 -24.51 25.79
CA GLU A 339 -7.22 -25.47 24.93
C GLU A 339 -7.10 -26.90 25.48
N LYS A 340 -5.88 -27.32 25.87
CA LYS A 340 -5.63 -28.63 26.49
C LYS A 340 -6.39 -28.86 27.81
N ASN A 341 -6.71 -27.79 28.56
CA ASN A 341 -7.49 -27.90 29.79
C ASN A 341 -9.01 -27.92 29.54
N GLU A 342 -9.49 -27.36 28.43
CA GLU A 342 -10.92 -27.33 28.07
C GLU A 342 -11.38 -28.57 27.30
N THR A 343 -10.53 -29.16 26.44
CA THR A 343 -10.87 -30.36 25.65
C THR A 343 -10.38 -31.65 26.32
N ASN A 344 -11.19 -32.24 27.19
CA ASN A 344 -11.01 -33.62 27.71
C ASN A 344 -11.50 -34.72 26.72
N GLU A 345 -11.60 -34.43 25.42
CA GLU A 345 -11.87 -35.43 24.38
C GLU A 345 -10.86 -35.29 23.22
N PRO A 346 -10.32 -36.40 22.68
CA PRO A 346 -9.39 -36.37 21.56
C PRO A 346 -10.17 -36.14 20.27
N THR A 347 -10.33 -34.89 19.84
CA THR A 347 -10.83 -34.60 18.49
C THR A 347 -9.74 -34.83 17.45
N ALA A 348 -10.07 -35.69 16.50
CA ALA A 348 -9.22 -36.15 15.40
C ALA A 348 -8.69 -34.99 14.53
N GLU A 349 -7.37 -34.98 14.40
CA GLU A 349 -6.53 -34.56 13.28
C GLU A 349 -7.17 -33.64 12.22
N SER A 350 -6.85 -32.34 12.32
CA SER A 350 -6.68 -31.50 11.14
C SER A 350 -5.19 -31.51 10.78
N ALA A 351 -4.87 -32.20 9.69
CA ALA A 351 -3.51 -32.43 9.22
C ALA A 351 -2.81 -31.13 8.75
N SER A 352 -2.08 -30.48 9.65
CA SER A 352 -0.77 -29.82 9.39
C SER A 352 -0.01 -29.46 10.70
N ASP A 353 -0.43 -30.01 11.84
CA ASP A 353 -0.16 -29.42 13.15
C ASP A 353 1.11 -29.97 13.81
N GLN A 354 2.26 -29.45 13.39
CA GLN A 354 3.37 -29.21 14.32
C GLN A 354 3.89 -27.81 14.01
N GLY A 355 3.21 -26.80 14.56
CA GLY A 355 3.77 -25.45 14.61
C GLY A 355 5.17 -25.44 15.25
N ILE A 356 5.88 -24.33 15.08
CA ILE A 356 7.23 -24.16 15.59
C ILE A 356 7.28 -24.46 17.09
N LYS A 357 8.26 -25.28 17.46
CA LYS A 357 8.56 -25.59 18.87
C LYS A 357 9.64 -24.64 19.37
N PHE A 358 9.44 -24.11 20.56
CA PHE A 358 10.35 -23.17 21.19
C PHE A 358 11.06 -23.81 22.39
N ASP A 359 12.37 -23.56 22.51
CA ASP A 359 13.10 -23.84 23.74
C ASP A 359 12.97 -22.64 24.68
N TYR A 360 11.98 -22.70 25.58
CA TYR A 360 11.72 -21.64 26.54
C TYR A 360 12.90 -21.40 27.50
N ALA A 361 13.71 -22.43 27.80
CA ALA A 361 14.85 -22.34 28.69
C ALA A 361 16.00 -21.56 28.02
N GLU A 362 16.26 -21.87 26.75
CA GLU A 362 17.31 -21.21 25.98
C GLU A 362 16.95 -19.75 25.67
N ILE A 363 15.70 -19.46 25.30
CA ILE A 363 15.19 -18.08 25.10
C ILE A 363 15.27 -17.27 26.41
N SER A 364 14.90 -17.88 27.53
CA SER A 364 15.03 -17.28 28.86
C SER A 364 16.47 -16.90 29.19
N LYS A 365 17.42 -17.79 28.91
CA LYS A 365 18.86 -17.56 29.12
C LYS A 365 19.39 -16.46 28.20
N LEU A 366 19.03 -16.51 26.92
CA LEU A 366 19.39 -15.50 25.91
C LEU A 366 18.99 -14.09 26.37
N LEU A 367 17.75 -13.90 26.83
CA LEU A 367 17.26 -12.61 27.31
C LEU A 367 17.96 -12.14 28.61
N LEU A 368 18.34 -13.07 29.49
CA LEU A 368 19.13 -12.73 30.69
C LEU A 368 20.53 -12.25 30.32
N ASP A 369 21.20 -12.97 29.42
CA ASP A 369 22.57 -12.66 29.03
C ASP A 369 22.65 -11.34 28.27
N VAL A 370 21.65 -11.06 27.42
CA VAL A 370 21.45 -9.74 26.81
C VAL A 370 21.26 -8.66 27.88
N GLY A 371 20.40 -8.89 28.88
CA GLY A 371 20.14 -7.92 29.95
C GLY A 371 21.34 -7.64 30.87
N LYS A 372 22.29 -8.58 30.99
CA LYS A 372 23.53 -8.41 31.76
C LYS A 372 24.53 -7.47 31.09
N LYS A 373 24.43 -7.24 29.78
CA LYS A 373 25.37 -6.37 29.06
C LYS A 373 25.39 -4.96 29.67
N PRO A 374 26.58 -4.33 29.81
CA PRO A 374 26.72 -3.03 30.46
C PRO A 374 25.98 -1.91 29.73
N ASP A 375 25.84 -2.03 28.40
CA ASP A 375 25.24 -1.02 27.52
C ASP A 375 23.72 -0.86 27.71
N VAL A 376 23.08 -1.82 28.39
CA VAL A 376 21.62 -1.84 28.56
C VAL A 376 21.20 -0.91 29.69
N LYS A 377 20.37 0.09 29.33
CA LYS A 377 19.71 1.02 30.27
C LYS A 377 18.94 0.27 31.36
N SER A 378 18.99 0.76 32.60
CA SER A 378 18.38 0.11 33.77
C SER A 378 16.89 -0.20 33.61
N ALA A 379 16.10 0.69 32.99
CA ALA A 379 14.67 0.48 32.73
C ALA A 379 14.43 -0.68 31.74
N ARG A 380 15.25 -0.79 30.68
CA ARG A 380 15.18 -1.88 29.69
C ARG A 380 15.61 -3.21 30.30
N ARG A 381 16.66 -3.20 31.11
CA ARG A 381 17.15 -4.37 31.86
C ARG A 381 16.05 -4.98 32.75
N LYS A 382 15.33 -4.15 33.50
CA LYS A 382 14.18 -4.59 34.32
C LYS A 382 13.12 -5.30 33.47
N ARG A 383 12.82 -4.79 32.28
CA ARG A 383 11.84 -5.40 31.36
C ARG A 383 12.32 -6.71 30.76
N LEU A 384 13.57 -6.78 30.30
CA LEU A 384 14.17 -8.01 29.79
C LEU A 384 14.16 -9.13 30.85
N TYR A 385 14.51 -8.80 32.09
CA TYR A 385 14.45 -9.74 33.20
C TYR A 385 13.01 -10.17 33.54
N ALA A 386 12.04 -9.27 33.45
CA ALA A 386 10.63 -9.61 33.64
C ALA A 386 10.14 -10.58 32.55
N VAL A 387 10.50 -10.36 31.29
CA VAL A 387 10.16 -11.27 30.18
C VAL A 387 10.87 -12.61 30.32
N SER A 388 12.18 -12.63 30.63
CA SER A 388 12.90 -13.88 30.91
C SER A 388 12.25 -14.69 32.04
N LYS A 389 11.81 -14.04 33.13
CA LYS A 389 11.10 -14.72 34.22
C LYS A 389 9.80 -15.38 33.73
N LYS A 390 9.09 -14.78 32.77
CA LYS A 390 7.90 -15.37 32.15
C LYS A 390 8.25 -16.62 31.32
N PHE A 391 9.36 -16.60 30.58
CA PHE A 391 9.87 -17.77 29.86
C PHE A 391 10.26 -18.91 30.81
N LYS A 392 10.91 -18.62 31.94
CA LYS A 392 11.16 -19.64 33.00
C LYS A 392 9.87 -20.21 33.59
N ALA A 393 8.81 -19.40 33.71
CA ALA A 393 7.53 -19.89 34.16
C ALA A 393 6.91 -20.85 33.13
N ALA A 394 6.99 -20.52 31.83
CA ALA A 394 6.54 -21.39 30.74
C ALA A 394 7.29 -22.73 30.70
N GLU A 395 8.61 -22.71 30.89
CA GLU A 395 9.46 -23.90 31.04
C GLU A 395 8.95 -24.81 32.16
N ASN A 396 8.61 -24.25 33.32
CA ASN A 396 8.05 -24.96 34.47
C ASN A 396 6.58 -25.36 34.31
N GLY A 397 5.98 -25.19 33.13
CA GLY A 397 4.59 -25.56 32.89
C GLY A 397 3.55 -24.55 33.35
N GLN A 398 3.95 -23.39 33.89
CA GLN A 398 3.06 -22.36 34.44
C GLN A 398 2.63 -21.37 33.37
N VAL A 399 1.37 -20.89 33.46
CA VAL A 399 0.87 -19.87 32.53
C VAL A 399 1.54 -18.52 32.86
N PRO A 400 2.30 -17.91 31.93
CA PRO A 400 3.13 -16.73 32.23
C PRO A 400 2.34 -15.43 32.38
N PHE A 401 1.07 -15.44 32.00
CA PHE A 401 0.16 -14.31 32.12
C PHE A 401 -0.88 -14.58 33.18
N VAL A 402 -1.11 -13.59 34.06
CA VAL A 402 -2.31 -13.55 34.88
C VAL A 402 -3.47 -13.23 33.93
N MET A 403 -4.17 -14.27 33.46
CA MET A 403 -5.42 -14.07 32.74
C MET A 403 -6.38 -13.34 33.67
N VAL A 404 -6.80 -12.13 33.29
CA VAL A 404 -7.88 -11.42 33.99
C VAL A 404 -9.11 -12.31 33.86
N THR A 405 -9.49 -12.99 34.93
CA THR A 405 -10.67 -13.87 34.92
C THR A 405 -11.90 -13.05 34.51
N LYS A 406 -12.89 -13.67 33.84
CA LYS A 406 -14.20 -13.04 33.53
C LYS A 406 -14.83 -12.34 34.74
N ALA A 407 -14.50 -12.77 35.96
CA ALA A 407 -14.92 -12.16 37.21
C ALA A 407 -14.28 -10.78 37.48
N GLN A 408 -13.04 -10.56 37.04
CA GLN A 408 -12.29 -9.31 37.20
C GLN A 408 -12.59 -8.28 36.08
N THR A 409 -13.02 -8.74 34.89
CA THR A 409 -13.49 -7.89 33.78
C THR A 409 -14.94 -7.43 33.91
N ARG A 410 -15.70 -7.98 34.87
CA ARG A 410 -17.01 -7.41 35.24
C ARG A 410 -16.77 -6.06 35.89
N LEU A 411 -16.86 -4.98 35.11
CA LEU A 411 -17.10 -3.64 35.63
C LEU A 411 -18.26 -3.74 36.63
N LYS A 412 -17.98 -3.60 37.93
CA LYS A 412 -19.00 -3.45 38.97
C LYS A 412 -19.65 -2.07 38.86
N ALA A 413 -20.09 -1.68 37.67
CA ALA A 413 -20.98 -0.55 37.52
C ALA A 413 -22.35 -1.01 38.02
N LYS A 414 -22.73 -0.61 39.24
CA LYS A 414 -24.13 -0.70 39.69
C LYS A 414 -24.93 0.31 38.88
N VAL A 415 -25.27 -0.03 37.63
CA VAL A 415 -26.17 0.80 36.83
C VAL A 415 -27.55 0.70 37.50
N PRO A 416 -28.15 1.81 37.94
CA PRO A 416 -29.47 1.81 38.55
C PRO A 416 -30.48 1.21 37.57
N LYS A 417 -31.38 0.35 38.06
CA LYS A 417 -32.43 -0.26 37.22
C LYS A 417 -33.28 0.81 36.51
N SER A 418 -33.42 2.00 37.10
CA SER A 418 -34.12 3.15 36.50
C SER A 418 -33.46 3.67 35.23
N GLU A 419 -32.13 3.72 35.15
CA GLU A 419 -31.41 4.15 33.94
C GLU A 419 -31.56 3.13 32.82
N ILE A 420 -31.54 1.84 33.15
CA ILE A 420 -31.77 0.75 32.18
C ILE A 420 -33.19 0.86 31.62
N ILE A 421 -34.20 1.08 32.46
CA ILE A 421 -35.61 1.23 32.03
C ILE A 421 -35.78 2.49 31.17
N SER A 422 -35.12 3.59 31.51
CA SER A 422 -35.12 4.83 30.71
C SER A 422 -34.45 4.64 29.35
N ALA A 423 -33.30 3.95 29.30
CA ALA A 423 -32.61 3.65 28.06
C ALA A 423 -33.43 2.71 27.16
N VAL A 424 -34.04 1.67 27.73
CA VAL A 424 -34.90 0.73 26.98
C VAL A 424 -36.13 1.44 26.43
N SER A 425 -36.75 2.34 27.19
CA SER A 425 -37.92 3.08 26.71
C SER A 425 -37.57 4.09 25.59
N ARG A 426 -36.42 4.76 25.66
CA ARG A 426 -35.90 5.58 24.54
C ARG A 426 -35.68 4.76 23.27
N LEU A 427 -35.03 3.61 23.40
CA LEU A 427 -34.75 2.71 22.26
C LEU A 427 -36.04 2.17 21.63
N MET A 428 -37.06 1.84 22.44
CA MET A 428 -38.36 1.40 21.94
C MET A 428 -39.09 2.51 21.17
N ASN A 429 -38.97 3.76 21.63
CA ASN A 429 -39.55 4.91 20.93
C ASN A 429 -38.85 5.18 19.59
N GLU A 430 -37.51 5.17 19.55
CA GLU A 430 -36.74 5.32 18.31
C GLU A 430 -37.10 4.22 17.29
N VAL A 431 -37.20 2.97 17.73
CA VAL A 431 -37.60 1.84 16.86
C VAL A 431 -39.04 2.01 16.35
N ALA A 432 -39.93 2.62 17.14
CA ALA A 432 -41.30 2.91 16.72
C ALA A 432 -41.34 4.02 15.66
N GLU A 433 -40.59 5.10 15.82
CA GLU A 433 -40.47 6.18 14.84
C GLU A 433 -39.88 5.68 13.51
N ASP A 434 -38.83 4.87 13.58
CA ASP A 434 -38.21 4.25 12.40
C ASP A 434 -39.18 3.37 11.61
N ARG A 435 -40.08 2.66 12.31
CA ARG A 435 -41.13 1.86 11.69
C ARG A 435 -42.19 2.73 11.02
N LEU A 436 -42.51 3.89 11.60
CA LEU A 436 -43.45 4.85 11.01
C LEU A 436 -42.86 5.50 9.75
N MET A 437 -41.62 5.94 9.80
CA MET A 437 -40.90 6.51 8.65
C MET A 437 -40.81 5.51 7.49
N LYS A 438 -40.51 4.24 7.77
CA LYS A 438 -40.51 3.17 6.76
C LYS A 438 -41.89 2.89 6.18
N LYS A 439 -42.97 3.04 6.96
CA LYS A 439 -44.35 2.90 6.47
C LYS A 439 -44.73 4.09 5.57
N GLN A 440 -44.39 5.32 5.96
CA GLN A 440 -44.64 6.53 5.16
C GLN A 440 -43.89 6.47 3.82
N ALA A 441 -42.61 6.10 3.83
CA ALA A 441 -41.81 5.94 2.60
C ALA A 441 -42.40 4.90 1.63
N LYS A 442 -42.98 3.81 2.15
CA LYS A 442 -43.68 2.79 1.33
C LYS A 442 -45.02 3.27 0.77
N LEU A 443 -45.70 4.19 1.45
CA LEU A 443 -46.93 4.80 0.94
C LEU A 443 -46.61 5.79 -0.18
N VAL A 444 -45.59 6.63 0.00
CA VAL A 444 -45.13 7.59 -1.02
C VAL A 444 -44.66 6.89 -2.30
N SER A 445 -44.01 5.72 -2.19
CA SER A 445 -43.61 4.95 -3.37
C SER A 445 -44.77 4.28 -4.11
N LYS A 446 -45.90 4.02 -3.44
CA LYS A 446 -47.12 3.48 -4.07
C LYS A 446 -47.93 4.54 -4.82
N THR A 447 -47.91 5.80 -4.37
CA THR A 447 -48.67 6.89 -5.01
C THR A 447 -48.01 7.42 -6.28
N ARG A 448 -46.71 7.17 -6.48
CA ARG A 448 -45.99 7.50 -7.73
C ARG A 448 -46.14 6.38 -8.77
N THR A 449 -47.29 6.34 -9.45
CA THR A 449 -47.42 5.68 -10.77
C THR A 449 -47.06 6.68 -11.88
N PRO A 450 -46.36 6.29 -12.97
CA PRO A 450 -45.90 7.25 -13.97
C PRO A 450 -46.98 7.50 -15.04
N LEU A 451 -47.41 8.76 -15.14
CA LEU A 451 -48.01 9.32 -16.36
C LEU A 451 -46.93 9.31 -17.46
N ARG A 452 -47.16 8.56 -18.54
CA ARG A 452 -46.34 8.62 -19.75
C ARG A 452 -47.26 8.76 -20.94
N GLU A 453 -47.34 9.99 -21.45
CA GLU A 453 -47.93 10.28 -22.75
C GLU A 453 -47.04 9.79 -23.90
N THR A 454 -47.74 9.55 -24.99
CA THR A 454 -47.39 8.84 -26.22
C THR A 454 -46.60 9.68 -27.21
N SER A 455 -45.59 9.08 -27.86
CA SER A 455 -45.37 9.22 -29.31
C SER A 455 -44.43 8.12 -29.84
N GLN A 456 -44.86 7.53 -30.96
CA GLN A 456 -44.41 6.31 -31.65
C GLN A 456 -42.96 6.40 -32.18
N SER A 457 -42.20 5.32 -32.36
CA SER A 457 -42.28 4.42 -33.54
C SER A 457 -41.34 3.21 -33.41
N GLY A 458 -41.79 2.03 -33.86
CA GLY A 458 -40.96 1.16 -34.71
C GLY A 458 -40.18 -0.03 -34.10
N LYS A 459 -40.74 -1.23 -34.31
CA LYS A 459 -40.09 -2.54 -34.55
C LYS A 459 -39.61 -3.40 -33.36
N VAL A 460 -40.45 -4.40 -33.12
CA VAL A 460 -40.26 -5.76 -32.60
C VAL A 460 -38.86 -6.37 -32.80
N VAL A 461 -38.22 -6.77 -31.69
CA VAL A 461 -37.43 -8.03 -31.58
C VAL A 461 -37.62 -8.63 -30.18
N LYS A 462 -38.14 -9.87 -30.14
CA LYS A 462 -38.42 -10.67 -28.93
C LYS A 462 -37.15 -11.26 -28.30
N SER A 463 -37.04 -11.07 -26.97
CA SER A 463 -36.85 -12.11 -25.93
C SER A 463 -35.78 -13.20 -26.11
N LYS A 464 -34.72 -13.18 -25.27
CA LYS A 464 -33.97 -14.41 -24.92
C LYS A 464 -33.27 -14.47 -23.54
N LYS A 465 -33.41 -13.50 -22.63
CA LYS A 465 -32.64 -13.50 -21.35
C LYS A 465 -33.40 -13.89 -20.08
N THR A 466 -34.73 -13.91 -20.06
CA THR A 466 -35.51 -14.11 -18.82
C THR A 466 -35.82 -15.57 -18.46
N LYS A 467 -35.66 -16.55 -19.37
CA LYS A 467 -35.91 -17.97 -19.06
C LYS A 467 -34.75 -18.70 -18.35
N LYS A 468 -33.52 -18.17 -18.35
CA LYS A 468 -32.35 -18.84 -17.73
C LYS A 468 -32.25 -18.64 -16.22
N VAL A 469 -32.83 -17.57 -15.67
CA VAL A 469 -32.75 -17.26 -14.24
C VAL A 469 -33.81 -18.04 -13.44
N ALA A 470 -35.03 -18.20 -13.98
CA ALA A 470 -36.10 -18.94 -13.31
C ALA A 470 -35.80 -20.44 -13.11
N ARG A 471 -35.15 -21.10 -14.09
CA ARG A 471 -34.77 -22.52 -13.97
C ARG A 471 -33.69 -22.78 -12.90
N LYS A 472 -32.79 -21.83 -12.65
CA LYS A 472 -31.68 -21.99 -11.69
C LYS A 472 -32.13 -21.86 -10.23
N VAL A 473 -33.18 -21.07 -9.97
CA VAL A 473 -33.78 -20.90 -8.64
C VAL A 473 -34.63 -22.12 -8.24
N GLN A 474 -35.28 -22.77 -9.21
CA GLN A 474 -36.13 -23.93 -8.96
C GLN A 474 -35.32 -25.24 -8.76
N GLN A 475 -34.13 -25.36 -9.36
CA GLN A 475 -33.22 -26.49 -9.10
C GLN A 475 -32.53 -26.41 -7.72
N ARG A 476 -32.21 -25.22 -7.22
CA ARG A 476 -31.60 -25.04 -5.88
C ARG A 476 -32.56 -25.37 -4.74
N SER A 477 -33.85 -25.04 -4.89
CA SER A 477 -34.87 -25.32 -3.86
C SER A 477 -35.18 -26.82 -3.74
N VAL A 478 -35.14 -27.59 -4.83
CA VAL A 478 -35.31 -29.06 -4.80
C VAL A 478 -34.11 -29.76 -4.17
N MET A 479 -32.88 -29.28 -4.41
CA MET A 479 -31.65 -29.86 -3.85
C MET A 479 -31.54 -29.67 -2.33
N ILE A 480 -31.97 -28.51 -1.81
CA ILE A 480 -32.01 -28.23 -0.37
C ILE A 480 -33.05 -29.10 0.34
N ARG A 481 -34.17 -29.44 -0.33
CA ARG A 481 -35.23 -30.29 0.24
C ARG A 481 -34.86 -31.77 0.29
N LYS A 482 -33.99 -32.26 -0.62
CA LYS A 482 -33.42 -33.63 -0.55
C LYS A 482 -32.34 -33.75 0.54
N LYS A 483 -31.48 -32.75 0.72
CA LYS A 483 -30.42 -32.78 1.76
C LYS A 483 -30.96 -32.78 3.19
N ARG A 484 -32.12 -32.16 3.44
CA ARG A 484 -32.80 -32.20 4.76
C ARG A 484 -33.48 -33.54 5.08
N LYS A 485 -33.73 -34.42 4.10
CA LYS A 485 -34.31 -35.75 4.33
C LYS A 485 -33.28 -36.85 4.59
N SER A 486 -31.99 -36.64 4.28
CA SER A 486 -30.92 -37.62 4.56
C SER A 486 -30.21 -37.43 5.91
N ILE A 487 -30.58 -36.41 6.69
CA ILE A 487 -30.00 -36.10 8.01
C ILE A 487 -30.93 -36.59 9.16
N LYS A 488 -32.04 -37.26 8.82
CA LYS A 488 -32.99 -37.85 9.79
C LYS A 488 -33.25 -39.34 9.56
N LYS A 489 -32.28 -40.07 9.03
CA LYS A 489 -32.26 -41.54 9.06
C LYS A 489 -30.91 -42.00 9.55
#